data_AF-A0A3M6ELR1-F1
#
_entry.id   AF-A0A3M6ELR1-F1
#
_cell.length_a   1.000
_cell.length_b   1.000
_cell.length_c   1.000
_cell.angle_alpha   90.00
_cell.angle_beta   90.00
_cell.angle_gamma   90.00
#
_symmetry.space_group_name_H-M   'P 1'
#
loop_
_entity.id
_entity.type
_entity.pdbx_description
1 polymer ?
#
loop_
_entity_poly.entity_id
_entity_poly.type
_entity_poly.pdbx_seq_one_letter_code
_entity_poly.pdbx_strand_id
1 'polypeptide(L)'
;MTMPNTGLTAFVEERVTRAQQTLADGKVSKLDDVATGKLSVFLPLQRALQGTGTPQDLGGLDAINDTLQSLKTLEPKETLLNYQNKAAQVRVVKNDADFSSQWPAISPLVVLEFSSPGVNDHGEANNNADWGNSR
;
A
#
# COMPACT_ATOMS: atom_id res chain seq x y z
N MET A 1 -24.48 2.21 6.55
CA MET A 1 -23.61 1.81 7.68
C MET A 1 -22.40 1.14 7.05
N THR A 2 -21.35 1.91 6.76
CA THR A 2 -20.13 1.42 6.10
C THR A 2 -19.35 0.61 7.13
N MET A 3 -19.05 -0.66 6.82
CA MET A 3 -18.20 -1.48 7.68
C MET A 3 -16.87 -0.77 7.91
N PRO A 4 -16.33 -0.71 9.14
CA PRO A 4 -15.03 -0.11 9.37
C PRO A 4 -13.99 -0.90 8.57
N ASN A 5 -13.02 -0.20 7.96
CA ASN A 5 -11.85 -0.80 7.34
C ASN A 5 -10.99 -1.46 8.44
N THR A 6 -11.41 -2.62 8.94
CA THR A 6 -10.79 -3.35 10.06
C THR A 6 -9.32 -3.65 9.79
N GLY A 7 -8.97 -3.98 8.54
CA GLY A 7 -7.58 -4.19 8.12
C GLY A 7 -6.72 -2.93 8.18
N LEU A 8 -7.24 -1.78 7.71
CA LEU A 8 -6.52 -0.50 7.80
C LEU A 8 -6.37 -0.04 9.24
N THR A 9 -7.41 -0.24 10.06
CA THR A 9 -7.40 0.12 11.49
C THR A 9 -6.31 -0.67 12.23
N ALA A 10 -6.28 -1.99 12.05
CA ALA A 10 -5.25 -2.85 12.65
C ALA A 10 -3.84 -2.47 12.19
N PHE A 11 -3.66 -2.18 10.89
CA PHE A 11 -2.38 -1.69 10.36
C PHE A 11 -1.95 -0.40 11.05
N VAL A 12 -2.83 0.61 11.14
CA VAL A 12 -2.52 1.89 11.77
C VAL A 12 -2.14 1.71 13.25
N GLU A 13 -2.88 0.90 14.00
CA GLU A 13 -2.58 0.59 15.40
C GLU A 13 -1.21 -0.07 15.58
N GLU A 14 -0.86 -1.03 14.71
CA GLU A 14 0.44 -1.67 14.71
C GLU A 14 1.57 -0.65 14.44
N ARG A 15 1.38 0.24 13.45
CA ARG A 15 2.38 1.25 13.09
C ARG A 15 2.57 2.30 14.19
N VAL A 16 1.49 2.73 14.84
CA VAL A 16 1.55 3.62 16.01
C VAL A 16 2.34 2.96 17.14
N THR A 17 2.00 1.71 17.47
CA THR A 17 2.66 0.96 18.55
C THR A 17 4.16 0.83 18.31
N ARG A 18 4.58 0.44 17.09
CA ARG A 18 5.99 0.30 16.74
C ARG A 18 6.77 1.62 16.82
N ALA A 19 6.16 2.72 16.37
CA ALA A 19 6.81 4.03 16.43
C ALA A 19 6.94 4.51 17.88
N GLN A 20 5.93 4.28 18.73
CA GLN A 20 6.01 4.57 20.17
C GLN A 20 7.09 3.73 20.86
N GLN A 21 7.23 2.44 20.52
CA GLN A 21 8.29 1.59 21.04
C GLN A 21 9.69 2.09 20.68
N THR A 22 9.86 2.63 19.46
CA THR A 22 11.14 3.22 19.03
C THR A 22 11.51 4.40 19.93
N LEU A 23 10.55 5.30 20.18
CA LEU A 23 10.77 6.45 21.07
C LEU A 23 11.01 6.04 22.54
N ALA A 24 10.40 4.94 22.98
CA ALA A 24 10.56 4.43 24.34
C ALA A 24 11.91 3.77 24.61
N ASP A 25 12.68 3.38 23.56
CA ASP A 25 14.03 2.82 23.71
C ASP A 25 15.06 3.86 24.23
N GLY A 26 14.67 5.14 24.32
CA GLY A 26 15.39 6.18 25.04
C GLY A 26 16.71 6.63 24.40
N LYS A 27 16.99 6.18 23.17
CA LYS A 27 18.18 6.55 22.40
C LYS A 27 17.85 7.67 21.43
N VAL A 28 18.19 8.91 21.81
CA VAL A 28 18.13 10.05 20.88
C VAL A 28 18.96 9.74 19.65
N SER A 29 18.26 9.43 18.57
CA SER A 29 18.85 8.93 17.33
C SER A 29 18.00 9.36 16.15
N LYS A 30 18.55 9.25 14.93
CA LYS A 30 17.80 9.49 13.69
C LYS A 30 16.53 8.63 13.59
N LEU A 31 16.45 7.51 14.33
CA LEU A 31 15.27 6.65 14.37
C LEU A 31 14.12 7.32 15.13
N ASP A 32 14.42 8.13 16.14
CA ASP A 32 13.41 8.88 16.90
C ASP A 32 12.77 9.98 16.06
N ASP A 33 13.58 10.69 15.25
CA ASP A 33 13.07 11.69 14.30
C ASP A 33 12.11 11.03 13.29
N VAL A 34 12.49 9.86 12.76
CA VAL A 34 11.66 9.08 11.84
C VAL A 34 10.39 8.56 12.53
N ALA A 35 10.49 8.09 13.77
CA ALA A 35 9.34 7.62 14.54
C ALA A 35 8.35 8.77 14.83
N THR A 36 8.87 9.94 15.19
CA THR A 36 8.08 11.17 15.39
C THR A 36 7.37 11.57 14.10
N GLY A 37 8.07 11.57 12.97
CA GLY A 37 7.47 11.85 11.66
C GLY A 37 6.42 10.83 11.23
N LYS A 38 6.56 9.55 11.61
CA LYS A 38 5.51 8.54 11.38
C LYS A 38 4.30 8.80 12.25
N LEU A 39 4.49 9.13 13.53
CA LEU A 39 3.38 9.40 14.46
C LEU A 39 2.59 10.65 14.05
N SER A 40 3.23 11.66 13.48
CA SER A 40 2.54 12.86 12.98
C SER A 40 1.57 12.57 11.84
N VAL A 41 1.69 11.43 11.15
CA VAL A 41 0.75 10.97 10.11
C VAL A 41 -0.23 9.93 10.65
N PHE A 42 0.25 8.92 11.39
CA PHE A 42 -0.59 7.81 11.82
C PHE A 42 -1.57 8.18 12.94
N LEU A 43 -1.23 9.12 13.83
CA LEU A 43 -2.15 9.53 14.90
C LEU A 43 -3.38 10.31 14.35
N PRO A 44 -3.22 11.28 13.43
CA PRO A 44 -4.36 11.88 12.72
C PRO A 44 -5.22 10.84 12.01
N LEU A 45 -4.60 9.89 11.30
CA LEU A 45 -5.30 8.83 10.58
C LEU A 45 -6.09 7.92 11.54
N GLN A 46 -5.49 7.54 12.66
CA GLN A 46 -6.15 6.75 13.71
C GLN A 46 -7.41 7.46 14.24
N ARG A 47 -7.30 8.77 14.56
CA ARG A 47 -8.45 9.57 15.01
C ARG A 47 -9.53 9.67 13.94
N ALA A 48 -9.14 9.88 12.67
CA ALA A 48 -10.09 9.91 11.56
C ALA A 48 -10.86 8.59 11.42
N LEU A 49 -10.17 7.44 11.52
CA LEU A 49 -10.79 6.11 11.48
C LEU A 49 -11.74 5.85 12.67
N GLN A 50 -11.43 6.43 13.84
CA GLN A 50 -12.28 6.35 15.03
C GLN A 50 -13.42 7.37 15.04
N GLY A 51 -13.50 8.26 14.05
CA GLY A 51 -14.49 9.34 13.99
C GLY A 51 -14.22 10.50 14.98
N THR A 52 -13.00 10.59 15.52
CA THR A 52 -12.58 11.60 16.52
C THR A 52 -11.54 12.59 15.96
N GLY A 53 -11.36 12.62 14.63
CA GLY A 53 -10.42 13.52 13.95
C GLY A 53 -10.76 15.00 14.13
N THR A 54 -9.73 15.82 14.35
CA THR A 54 -9.85 17.29 14.42
C THR A 54 -9.80 17.92 13.01
N PRO A 55 -10.22 19.19 12.83
CA PRO A 55 -10.04 19.87 11.55
C PRO A 55 -8.59 19.91 11.05
N GLN A 56 -7.62 20.00 11.97
CA GLN A 56 -6.19 19.95 11.61
C GLN A 56 -5.76 18.54 11.15
N ASP A 57 -6.27 17.50 11.77
CA ASP A 57 -6.04 16.11 11.32
C ASP A 57 -6.58 15.91 9.91
N LEU A 58 -7.82 16.36 9.68
CA LEU A 58 -8.47 16.25 8.38
C LEU A 58 -7.71 17.04 7.32
N GLY A 59 -7.30 18.28 7.59
CA GLY A 59 -6.53 19.08 6.64
C GLY A 59 -5.16 18.48 6.31
N GLY A 60 -4.48 17.88 7.29
CA GLY A 60 -3.22 17.16 7.03
C GLY A 60 -3.41 15.92 6.15
N LEU A 61 -4.45 15.14 6.42
CA LEU A 61 -4.81 13.98 5.59
C LEU A 61 -5.29 14.38 4.19
N ASP A 62 -5.98 15.51 4.07
CA ASP A 62 -6.47 16.06 2.80
C ASP A 62 -5.31 16.50 1.91
N ALA A 63 -4.31 17.20 2.46
CA ALA A 63 -3.09 17.55 1.72
C ALA A 63 -2.35 16.31 1.18
N ILE A 64 -2.36 15.21 1.92
CA ILE A 64 -1.79 13.93 1.44
C ILE A 64 -2.65 13.38 0.30
N ASN A 65 -3.99 13.39 0.43
CA ASN A 65 -4.89 12.97 -0.65
C ASN A 65 -4.70 13.82 -1.91
N ASP A 66 -4.68 15.14 -1.79
CA ASP A 66 -4.45 16.09 -2.90
C ASP A 66 -3.15 15.78 -3.64
N THR A 67 -2.08 15.50 -2.88
CA THR A 67 -0.79 15.13 -3.45
C THR A 67 -0.90 13.83 -4.26
N LEU A 68 -1.53 12.79 -3.70
CA LEU A 68 -1.72 11.51 -4.37
C LEU A 68 -2.63 11.60 -5.60
N GLN A 69 -3.65 12.47 -5.55
CA GLN A 69 -4.53 12.77 -6.68
C GLN A 69 -3.79 13.54 -7.78
N SER A 70 -2.95 14.51 -7.41
CA SER A 70 -2.09 15.23 -8.36
C SER A 70 -1.11 14.29 -9.05
N LEU A 71 -0.61 13.27 -8.34
CA LEU A 71 0.23 12.21 -8.89
C LEU A 71 -0.57 11.14 -9.66
N LYS A 72 -1.90 11.28 -9.75
CA LYS A 72 -2.82 10.33 -10.39
C LYS A 72 -2.73 8.91 -9.83
N THR A 73 -2.29 8.78 -8.58
CA THR A 73 -2.32 7.51 -7.82
C THR A 73 -3.70 7.27 -7.23
N LEU A 74 -4.42 8.35 -6.90
CA LEU A 74 -5.84 8.37 -6.56
C LEU A 74 -6.61 9.16 -7.62
N GLU A 75 -7.83 8.76 -7.93
CA GLU A 75 -8.74 9.58 -8.73
C GLU A 75 -9.25 10.81 -7.94
N PRO A 76 -9.76 11.87 -8.58
CA PRO A 76 -10.22 13.10 -7.91
C PRO A 76 -11.33 12.96 -6.84
N LYS A 77 -11.86 11.76 -6.62
CA LYS A 77 -12.88 11.45 -5.58
C LYS A 77 -12.44 10.31 -4.65
N GLU A 78 -11.24 9.79 -4.87
CA GLU A 78 -10.61 8.76 -4.06
C GLU A 78 -9.69 9.41 -3.02
N THR A 79 -9.67 8.81 -1.85
CA THR A 79 -8.91 9.21 -0.67
C THR A 79 -8.30 7.96 -0.07
N LEU A 80 -7.30 8.10 0.79
CA LEU A 80 -6.75 6.98 1.55
C LEU A 80 -7.81 6.15 2.31
N LEU A 81 -8.96 6.76 2.66
CA LEU A 81 -10.01 6.13 3.46
C LEU A 81 -11.07 5.39 2.64
N ASN A 82 -11.35 5.85 1.42
CA ASN A 82 -12.35 5.27 0.53
C ASN A 82 -11.73 4.62 -0.71
N TYR A 83 -10.39 4.56 -0.78
CA TYR A 83 -9.68 3.84 -1.82
C TYR A 83 -10.11 2.38 -1.78
N GLN A 84 -10.97 2.01 -2.70
CA GLN A 84 -11.18 0.61 -3.01
C GLN A 84 -9.97 0.19 -3.81
N ASN A 85 -9.28 -0.85 -3.34
CA ASN A 85 -8.30 -1.53 -4.17
C ASN A 85 -9.01 -1.78 -5.50
N LYS A 86 -8.60 -1.09 -6.57
CA LYS A 86 -8.94 -1.45 -7.94
C LYS A 86 -8.20 -2.75 -8.19
N ALA A 87 -8.63 -3.80 -7.50
CA ALA A 87 -8.10 -5.13 -7.61
C ALA A 87 -8.04 -5.38 -9.10
N ALA A 88 -6.85 -5.73 -9.57
CA ALA A 88 -6.62 -6.13 -10.95
C ALA A 88 -7.88 -6.86 -11.43
N GLN A 89 -8.53 -6.37 -12.49
CA GLN A 89 -9.69 -7.07 -13.01
C GLN A 89 -9.19 -8.45 -13.43
N VAL A 90 -9.44 -9.48 -12.60
CA VAL A 90 -9.14 -10.86 -12.95
C VAL A 90 -10.14 -11.21 -14.05
N ARG A 91 -9.71 -11.03 -15.30
CA ARG A 91 -10.48 -11.41 -16.47
C ARG A 91 -10.10 -12.84 -16.82
N VAL A 92 -11.07 -13.74 -16.66
CA VAL A 92 -10.95 -15.10 -17.19
C VAL A 92 -11.09 -14.99 -18.71
N VAL A 93 -9.96 -15.09 -19.41
CA VAL A 93 -9.90 -15.16 -20.87
C VAL A 93 -10.14 -16.61 -21.30
N LYS A 94 -10.88 -16.80 -22.38
CA LYS A 94 -11.24 -18.14 -22.85
C LYS A 94 -10.12 -18.82 -23.64
N ASN A 95 -9.24 -18.03 -24.26
CA ASN A 95 -8.09 -18.47 -25.06
C ASN A 95 -7.16 -17.28 -25.38
N ASP A 96 -6.06 -17.57 -26.08
CA ASP A 96 -5.01 -16.61 -26.44
C ASP A 96 -5.51 -15.48 -27.35
N ALA A 97 -6.49 -15.74 -28.22
CA ALA A 97 -7.08 -14.73 -29.09
C ALA A 97 -7.94 -13.74 -28.30
N ASP A 98 -8.71 -14.24 -27.33
CA ASP A 98 -9.50 -13.43 -26.39
C ASP A 98 -8.58 -12.53 -25.55
N PHE A 99 -7.49 -13.09 -25.03
CA PHE A 99 -6.45 -12.32 -24.33
C PHE A 99 -5.86 -11.20 -25.18
N SER A 100 -5.41 -11.52 -26.39
CA SER A 100 -4.75 -10.57 -27.29
C SER A 100 -5.68 -9.41 -27.70
N SER A 101 -6.98 -9.69 -27.84
CA SER A 101 -7.98 -8.67 -28.16
C SER A 101 -8.29 -7.73 -26.99
N GLN A 102 -8.18 -8.22 -25.76
CA GLN A 102 -8.49 -7.46 -24.54
C GLN A 102 -7.28 -6.72 -23.96
N TRP A 103 -6.07 -7.16 -24.30
CA TRP A 103 -4.80 -6.60 -23.83
C TRP A 103 -4.65 -5.07 -24.03
N PRO A 104 -5.00 -4.48 -25.18
CA PRO A 104 -4.84 -3.04 -25.41
C PRO A 104 -5.76 -2.17 -24.54
N ALA A 105 -6.85 -2.73 -24.02
CA ALA A 105 -7.83 -2.00 -23.19
C ALA A 105 -7.40 -1.87 -21.72
N ILE A 106 -6.37 -2.62 -21.30
CA ILE A 106 -5.84 -2.61 -19.93
C ILE A 106 -4.53 -1.81 -20.00
N SER A 107 -4.56 -0.55 -19.58
CA SER A 107 -3.38 0.32 -19.55
C SER A 107 -2.22 -0.36 -18.79
N PRO A 108 -1.06 -0.63 -19.40
CA PRO A 108 -0.10 -1.65 -18.95
C PRO A 108 0.86 -1.19 -17.83
N LEU A 109 0.47 -0.27 -16.95
CA LEU A 109 1.37 0.22 -15.89
C LEU A 109 1.66 -0.79 -14.77
N VAL A 110 1.04 -1.97 -14.81
CA VAL A 110 1.32 -3.07 -13.88
C VAL A 110 1.69 -4.31 -14.67
N VAL A 111 2.89 -4.33 -15.24
CA VAL A 111 3.57 -5.59 -15.54
C VAL A 111 4.06 -6.14 -14.19
N LEU A 112 3.21 -6.94 -13.54
CA LEU A 112 3.67 -7.84 -12.49
C LEU A 112 4.37 -9.00 -13.20
N GLU A 113 5.71 -8.96 -13.23
CA GLU A 113 6.49 -10.15 -13.50
C GLU A 113 6.16 -11.19 -12.42
N PHE A 114 5.42 -12.23 -12.81
CA PHE A 114 5.31 -13.43 -11.99
C PHE A 114 6.65 -14.16 -12.07
N SER A 115 7.56 -13.86 -11.14
CA SER A 115 8.63 -14.77 -10.80
C SER A 115 7.99 -16.06 -10.28
N SER A 116 8.10 -17.14 -11.04
CA SER A 116 7.61 -18.47 -10.64
C SER A 116 8.42 -18.95 -9.42
N PRO A 117 7.83 -19.13 -8.22
CA PRO A 117 8.59 -19.65 -7.10
C PRO A 117 8.72 -21.17 -7.25
N GLY A 118 9.84 -21.60 -7.81
CA GLY A 118 10.32 -22.97 -7.60
C GLY A 118 10.87 -23.08 -6.19
N VAL A 119 10.39 -24.05 -5.42
CA VAL A 119 10.88 -24.34 -4.07
C VAL A 119 12.01 -25.37 -4.19
N ASN A 120 13.14 -25.16 -3.51
CA ASN A 120 14.19 -26.20 -3.47
C ASN A 120 13.78 -27.36 -2.55
N ASP A 121 14.58 -28.44 -2.52
CA ASP A 121 14.31 -29.65 -1.72
C ASP A 121 14.24 -29.40 -0.19
N HIS A 122 14.50 -28.16 0.25
CA HIS A 122 14.43 -27.72 1.64
C HIS A 122 13.27 -26.76 1.95
N GLY A 123 12.37 -26.52 1.00
CA GLY A 123 11.17 -25.72 1.26
C GLY A 123 11.37 -24.20 1.16
N GLU A 124 12.52 -23.74 0.65
CA GLU A 124 12.83 -22.32 0.49
C GLU A 124 12.65 -21.86 -0.96
N ALA A 125 12.36 -20.57 -1.16
CA ALA A 125 12.31 -19.96 -2.48
C ALA A 125 13.68 -20.11 -3.17
N ASN A 126 13.71 -20.72 -4.36
CA ASN A 126 14.94 -20.73 -5.15
C ASN A 126 15.21 -19.29 -5.60
N ASN A 127 16.36 -18.75 -5.20
CA ASN A 127 16.82 -17.42 -5.61
C ASN A 127 17.90 -17.52 -6.71
N ASN A 128 18.06 -18.69 -7.32
CA ASN A 128 19.08 -18.95 -8.33
C ASN A 128 18.42 -19.30 -9.68
N ALA A 129 17.81 -18.31 -10.31
CA ALA A 129 17.71 -18.27 -11.76
C ALA A 129 18.83 -17.36 -12.27
N ASP A 130 19.99 -18.00 -12.44
CA ASP A 130 20.99 -17.75 -13.48
C ASP A 130 20.59 -16.66 -14.48
N TRP A 131 21.19 -15.46 -14.38
CA TRP A 131 21.19 -14.48 -15.47
C TRP A 131 22.17 -14.95 -16.55
N GLY A 132 21.81 -16.08 -17.17
CA GLY A 132 22.45 -16.68 -18.32
C GLY A 132 22.05 -15.94 -19.59
N ASN A 133 23.02 -15.21 -20.11
CA ASN A 133 23.09 -14.54 -21.40
C ASN A 133 22.34 -15.28 -22.55
N SER A 134 21.53 -14.54 -23.31
CA SER A 134 21.13 -14.92 -24.68
C SER A 134 20.74 -13.70 -25.51
N ARG A 135 21.74 -12.90 -25.91
CA ARG A 135 22.13 -12.61 -27.31
C ARG A 135 22.96 -11.33 -27.39
#